data_AF-A0A8H7I791-F1
#
_entry.id   AF-A0A8H7I791-F1
#
_cell.length_a   1.000
_cell.length_b   1.000
_cell.length_c   1.000
_cell.angle_alpha   90.00
_cell.angle_beta   90.00
_cell.angle_gamma   90.00
#
_symmetry.space_group_name_H-M   'P 1'
#
loop_
_entity.id
_entity.type
_entity.pdbx_description
1 polymer ?
#
loop_
_entity_poly.entity_id
_entity_poly.type
_entity_poly.pdbx_seq_one_letter_code
_entity_poly.pdbx_strand_id
1 'polypeptide(L)'
;MDIIPRVIWLGATIEERHSEIPSVDEIALEAAAEAIRLSEYARALEWLEQGRSIVWTQRSQLQAPINTLSSAHPKLAEELMSISKELEVVSSRVSPNQSGLAVDTSLEQTYQRHHWLADRYEHIMAEIRSLPGFEDFLRPAKASQLVRAAQEGPIILVNISVFRCDALAIIPGSDKIKHIPLPELEDGELYHARTKLERALDQQDIRERGLFHLRRPFKDPDEPAIRCEFEEILELLWERIAYPVLSTLELLKSSEGDPPHLTWCTTGLLSMLPLHACGYYTRKDKNSLTRIFDHVVSSYTPTLGALLLANRQASDSSVCPSIVAIGQKDTPGQSSLPQTVAELKCIQARVSLQKTAKFMQIINEHSTREAVLEAMETNDWVHLACHAHQDNTNANESGFFLHDGLLSIGTIRQRSFKDKGLAFLSACQTAKETKK
;
A
#
# COMPACT_ATOMS: atom_id res chain seq x y z
N MET A 1 -2.88 12.89 -18.63
CA MET A 1 -3.29 11.72 -17.82
C MET A 1 -3.79 10.56 -18.69
N ASP A 2 -4.65 10.78 -19.68
CA ASP A 2 -5.30 9.69 -20.45
C ASP A 2 -4.37 8.77 -21.27
N ILE A 3 -3.14 9.21 -21.57
CA ILE A 3 -2.15 8.43 -22.34
C ILE A 3 -1.31 7.52 -21.42
N ILE A 4 -1.19 7.84 -20.13
CA ILE A 4 -0.28 7.17 -19.19
C ILE A 4 -0.58 5.65 -19.01
N PRO A 5 -1.84 5.18 -18.95
CA PRO A 5 -2.15 3.75 -18.90
C PRO A 5 -1.69 2.98 -20.14
N ARG A 6 -1.40 3.68 -21.24
CA ARG A 6 -0.89 3.08 -22.49
C ARG A 6 0.64 2.87 -22.45
N VAL A 7 1.33 3.58 -21.55
CA VAL A 7 2.80 3.54 -21.40
C VAL A 7 3.21 2.46 -20.39
N ILE A 8 2.49 2.34 -19.27
CA ILE A 8 2.81 1.39 -18.20
C ILE A 8 2.03 0.10 -18.44
N TRP A 9 2.57 -0.67 -19.38
CA TRP A 9 1.87 -1.72 -20.12
C TRP A 9 2.11 -3.12 -19.53
N LEU A 10 1.22 -4.07 -19.87
CA LEU A 10 1.26 -5.49 -19.46
C LEU A 10 2.50 -6.26 -19.94
N GLY A 11 3.31 -5.64 -20.79
CA GLY A 11 4.64 -6.10 -21.19
C GLY A 11 5.67 -4.98 -21.25
N ALA A 12 5.62 -4.02 -20.34
CA ALA A 12 6.86 -3.41 -19.89
C ALA A 12 7.47 -4.35 -18.84
N THR A 13 8.79 -4.57 -18.88
CA THR A 13 9.45 -5.35 -17.81
C THR A 13 9.22 -4.68 -16.46
N ILE A 14 9.27 -5.44 -15.37
CA ILE A 14 9.12 -4.89 -14.02
C ILE A 14 10.17 -3.78 -13.80
N GLU A 15 11.39 -3.95 -14.31
CA GLU A 15 12.45 -2.94 -14.22
C GLU A 15 12.16 -1.64 -15.01
N GLU A 16 11.66 -1.74 -16.25
CA GLU A 16 11.29 -0.56 -17.07
C GLU A 16 10.12 0.23 -16.45
N ARG A 17 9.17 -0.48 -15.84
CA ARG A 17 8.09 0.17 -15.08
C ARG A 17 8.66 0.91 -13.87
N HIS A 18 9.60 0.30 -13.15
CA HIS A 18 10.21 0.93 -11.98
C HIS A 18 11.00 2.22 -12.28
N SER A 19 11.56 2.39 -13.48
CA SER A 19 12.26 3.63 -13.85
C SER A 19 11.36 4.79 -14.29
N GLU A 20 10.20 4.51 -14.90
CA GLU A 20 9.27 5.56 -15.36
C GLU A 20 8.24 6.00 -14.30
N ILE A 21 7.98 5.14 -13.31
CA ILE A 21 7.01 5.35 -12.23
C ILE A 21 7.16 6.69 -11.48
N PRO A 22 8.38 7.14 -11.07
CA PRO A 22 8.52 8.41 -10.34
C PRO A 22 8.01 9.62 -11.13
N SER A 23 8.19 9.62 -12.46
CA SER A 23 7.74 10.72 -13.32
C SER A 23 6.21 10.78 -13.48
N VAL A 24 5.54 9.62 -13.41
CA VAL A 24 4.09 9.52 -13.57
C VAL A 24 3.35 9.95 -12.30
N ASP A 25 3.90 9.64 -11.12
CA ASP A 25 3.35 10.08 -9.84
C ASP A 25 3.35 11.60 -9.74
N GLU A 26 4.47 12.25 -10.07
CA GLU A 26 4.60 13.71 -10.03
C GLU A 26 3.60 14.40 -10.97
N ILE A 27 3.50 13.92 -12.22
CA ILE A 27 2.53 14.43 -13.20
C ILE A 27 1.09 14.25 -12.71
N ALA A 28 0.77 13.13 -12.03
CA ALA A 28 -0.56 12.89 -11.50
C ALA A 28 -0.92 13.87 -10.37
N LEU A 29 0.03 14.15 -9.46
CA LEU A 29 -0.14 15.09 -8.35
C LEU A 29 -0.33 16.53 -8.86
N GLU A 30 0.46 16.95 -9.85
CA GLU A 30 0.33 18.27 -10.49
C GLU A 30 -0.98 18.41 -11.27
N ALA A 31 -1.35 17.41 -12.06
CA ALA A 31 -2.62 17.40 -12.78
C ALA A 31 -3.81 17.47 -11.81
N ALA A 32 -3.75 16.70 -10.73
CA ALA A 32 -4.79 16.73 -9.69
C ALA A 32 -4.86 18.11 -9.01
N ALA A 33 -3.73 18.73 -8.68
CA ALA A 33 -3.68 20.09 -8.14
C ALA A 33 -4.39 21.10 -9.06
N GLU A 34 -4.14 21.02 -10.36
CA GLU A 34 -4.79 21.89 -11.35
C GLU A 34 -6.31 21.61 -11.47
N ALA A 35 -6.73 20.34 -11.47
CA ALA A 35 -8.15 19.99 -11.45
C ALA A 35 -8.86 20.50 -10.19
N ILE A 36 -8.22 20.41 -9.01
CA ILE A 36 -8.75 20.99 -7.77
C ILE A 36 -8.83 22.52 -7.89
N ARG A 37 -7.91 23.18 -8.60
CA ARG A 37 -7.94 24.64 -8.84
C ARG A 37 -9.15 25.06 -9.66
N LEU A 38 -9.52 24.22 -10.62
CA LEU A 38 -10.71 24.40 -11.45
C LEU A 38 -12.00 23.87 -10.79
N SER A 39 -11.93 23.42 -9.53
CA SER A 39 -13.05 22.79 -8.79
C SER A 39 -13.59 21.50 -9.43
N GLU A 40 -12.78 20.83 -10.25
CA GLU A 40 -13.09 19.55 -10.90
C GLU A 40 -12.67 18.36 -10.01
N TYR A 41 -13.25 18.27 -8.81
CA TYR A 41 -12.80 17.29 -7.81
C TYR A 41 -12.93 15.83 -8.24
N ALA A 42 -13.96 15.52 -9.04
CA ALA A 42 -14.12 14.19 -9.62
C ALA A 42 -12.95 13.81 -10.53
N ARG A 43 -12.51 14.75 -11.38
CA ARG A 43 -11.38 14.52 -12.28
C ARG A 43 -10.06 14.45 -11.52
N ALA A 44 -9.88 15.30 -10.50
CA ALA A 44 -8.74 15.20 -9.60
C ALA A 44 -8.66 13.82 -8.93
N LEU A 45 -9.80 13.30 -8.45
CA LEU A 45 -9.88 11.98 -7.84
C LEU A 45 -9.49 10.86 -8.81
N GLU A 46 -10.03 10.90 -10.03
CA GLU A 46 -9.72 9.94 -11.09
C GLU A 46 -8.23 9.96 -11.43
N TRP A 47 -7.62 11.14 -11.56
CA TRP A 47 -6.19 11.26 -11.88
C TRP A 47 -5.27 10.81 -10.75
N LEU A 48 -5.62 11.11 -9.49
CA LEU A 48 -4.89 10.60 -8.32
C LEU A 48 -4.97 9.08 -8.26
N GLU A 49 -6.15 8.50 -8.41
CA GLU A 49 -6.32 7.05 -8.43
C GLU A 49 -5.59 6.43 -9.62
N GLN A 50 -5.62 7.07 -10.80
CA GLN A 50 -4.97 6.57 -12.00
C GLN A 50 -3.44 6.58 -11.87
N GLY A 51 -2.84 7.70 -11.44
CA GLY A 51 -1.40 7.78 -11.21
C GLY A 51 -0.92 6.72 -10.21
N ARG A 52 -1.64 6.60 -9.08
CA ARG A 52 -1.32 5.62 -8.03
C ARG A 52 -1.58 4.19 -8.43
N SER A 53 -2.68 3.93 -9.13
CA SER A 53 -3.00 2.61 -9.64
C SER A 53 -1.87 2.18 -10.55
N ILE A 54 -1.31 3.02 -11.39
CA ILE A 54 -0.22 2.59 -12.27
C ILE A 54 1.04 2.13 -11.50
N VAL A 55 1.33 2.74 -10.34
CA VAL A 55 2.41 2.31 -9.43
C VAL A 55 2.04 1.07 -8.60
N TRP A 56 0.76 0.95 -8.23
CA TRP A 56 0.21 -0.10 -7.37
C TRP A 56 -0.54 -1.21 -8.13
N THR A 57 -0.57 -1.18 -9.47
CA THR A 57 -1.13 -2.19 -10.37
C THR A 57 -0.13 -3.35 -10.37
N GLN A 58 -0.03 -3.97 -9.21
CA GLN A 58 0.61 -5.23 -9.02
C GLN A 58 -0.24 -6.28 -9.73
N ARG A 59 0.41 -7.33 -10.19
CA ARG A 59 -0.16 -8.47 -10.93
C ARG A 59 -1.52 -8.96 -10.37
N SER A 60 -1.74 -8.85 -9.06
CA SER A 60 -3.00 -9.22 -8.39
C SER A 60 -4.22 -8.37 -8.79
N GLN A 61 -4.08 -7.04 -9.00
CA GLN A 61 -5.20 -6.18 -9.41
C GLN A 61 -5.59 -6.39 -10.89
N LEU A 62 -4.64 -6.76 -11.75
CA LEU A 62 -4.92 -7.15 -13.14
C LEU A 62 -5.48 -8.56 -13.26
N GLN A 63 -5.12 -9.45 -12.33
CA GLN A 63 -5.64 -10.82 -12.31
C GLN A 63 -7.15 -10.86 -12.12
N ALA A 64 -7.75 -9.98 -11.32
CA ALA A 64 -9.19 -10.02 -11.11
C ALA A 64 -10.00 -9.77 -12.42
N PRO A 65 -9.81 -8.66 -13.16
CA PRO A 65 -10.45 -8.47 -14.46
C PRO A 65 -10.14 -9.59 -15.46
N ILE A 66 -8.88 -10.02 -15.52
CA ILE A 66 -8.45 -11.08 -16.45
C ILE A 66 -9.09 -12.42 -16.10
N ASN A 67 -9.23 -12.77 -14.82
CA ASN A 67 -9.89 -14.00 -14.38
C ASN A 67 -11.39 -13.98 -14.69
N THR A 68 -12.05 -12.82 -14.52
CA THR A 68 -13.44 -12.63 -14.94
C THR A 68 -13.57 -12.81 -16.46
N LEU A 69 -12.64 -12.24 -17.23
CA LEU A 69 -12.58 -12.42 -18.69
C LEU A 69 -12.29 -13.88 -19.07
N SER A 70 -11.37 -14.57 -18.41
CA SER A 70 -11.08 -15.98 -18.65
C SER A 70 -12.27 -16.88 -18.37
N SER A 71 -13.09 -16.52 -17.36
CA SER A 71 -14.28 -17.29 -17.01
C SER A 71 -15.42 -17.11 -18.01
N ALA A 72 -15.62 -15.88 -18.52
CA ALA A 72 -16.71 -15.58 -19.45
C ALA A 72 -16.32 -15.76 -20.94
N HIS A 73 -15.10 -15.38 -21.31
CA HIS A 73 -14.57 -15.32 -22.67
C HIS A 73 -13.12 -15.85 -22.74
N PRO A 74 -12.90 -17.16 -22.53
CA PRO A 74 -11.57 -17.75 -22.39
C PRO A 74 -10.65 -17.50 -23.59
N LYS A 75 -11.18 -17.53 -24.82
CA LYS A 75 -10.39 -17.28 -26.04
C LYS A 75 -9.81 -15.88 -26.10
N LEU A 76 -10.60 -14.86 -25.74
CA LEU A 76 -10.13 -13.47 -25.72
C LEU A 76 -9.11 -13.24 -24.60
N ALA A 77 -9.28 -13.91 -23.46
CA ALA A 77 -8.31 -13.86 -22.37
C ALA A 77 -6.96 -14.50 -22.77
N GLU A 78 -6.98 -15.68 -23.39
CA GLU A 78 -5.77 -16.33 -23.91
C GLU A 78 -5.06 -15.46 -24.96
N GLU A 79 -5.81 -14.87 -25.87
CA GLU A 79 -5.25 -14.02 -26.91
C GLU A 79 -4.62 -12.74 -26.32
N LEU A 80 -5.33 -12.08 -25.39
CA LEU A 80 -4.82 -10.92 -24.66
C LEU A 80 -3.54 -11.26 -23.90
N MET A 81 -3.47 -12.39 -23.21
CA MET A 81 -2.27 -12.83 -22.48
C MET A 81 -1.11 -13.14 -23.42
N SER A 82 -1.38 -13.78 -24.57
CA SER A 82 -0.36 -14.11 -25.56
C SER A 82 0.28 -12.85 -26.14
N ILE A 83 -0.54 -11.89 -26.56
CA ILE A 83 -0.05 -10.61 -27.12
C ILE A 83 0.64 -9.77 -26.04
N SER A 84 0.10 -9.78 -24.81
CA SER A 84 0.72 -9.15 -23.64
C SER A 84 2.17 -9.63 -23.45
N LYS A 85 2.36 -10.95 -23.47
CA LYS A 85 3.66 -11.61 -23.32
C LYS A 85 4.59 -11.36 -24.51
N GLU A 86 4.07 -11.34 -25.74
CA GLU A 86 4.90 -11.19 -26.92
C GLU A 86 5.47 -9.76 -27.05
N LEU A 87 4.65 -8.74 -26.82
CA LEU A 87 5.15 -7.36 -26.77
C LEU A 87 6.10 -7.14 -25.59
N GLU A 88 6.00 -7.88 -24.47
CA GLU A 88 7.01 -7.82 -23.39
C GLU A 88 8.40 -8.22 -23.87
N VAL A 89 8.45 -9.30 -24.62
CA VAL A 89 9.69 -9.81 -25.21
C VAL A 89 10.23 -8.87 -26.29
N VAL A 90 9.35 -8.19 -27.03
CA VAL A 90 9.76 -7.25 -28.08
C VAL A 90 10.20 -5.90 -27.49
N SER A 91 9.48 -5.36 -26.51
CA SER A 91 9.78 -4.06 -25.86
C SER A 91 11.16 -4.09 -25.18
N SER A 92 11.46 -5.16 -24.46
CA SER A 92 12.78 -5.35 -23.80
C SER A 92 13.97 -5.39 -24.77
N ARG A 93 13.73 -5.68 -26.06
CA ARG A 93 14.77 -5.66 -27.11
C ARG A 93 14.94 -4.30 -27.79
N VAL A 94 13.96 -3.41 -27.65
CA VAL A 94 13.99 -2.06 -28.24
C VAL A 94 14.62 -1.03 -27.29
N SER A 95 14.87 -1.41 -26.03
CA SER A 95 15.43 -0.52 -25.00
C SER A 95 16.82 0.07 -25.39
N PRO A 96 17.05 1.40 -25.28
CA PRO A 96 18.20 2.07 -25.90
C PRO A 96 19.58 1.79 -25.27
N ASN A 97 19.63 1.20 -24.07
CA ASN A 97 20.85 1.10 -23.27
C ASN A 97 21.81 -0.03 -23.68
N GLN A 98 21.51 -0.77 -24.76
CA GLN A 98 22.44 -1.72 -25.36
C GLN A 98 22.53 -1.53 -26.87
N SER A 99 23.14 -0.44 -27.34
CA SER A 99 23.56 -0.40 -28.74
C SER A 99 24.78 0.50 -28.97
N GLY A 100 25.95 -0.10 -28.80
CA GLY A 100 27.10 0.25 -29.62
C GLY A 100 26.91 -0.34 -31.02
N LEU A 101 26.73 0.55 -32.00
CA LEU A 101 27.13 0.44 -33.41
C LEU A 101 26.83 -0.90 -34.15
N ALA A 102 25.60 -1.06 -34.63
CA ALA A 102 25.29 -1.67 -35.94
C ALA A 102 23.83 -1.37 -36.34
N VAL A 103 23.63 -0.62 -37.42
CA VAL A 103 22.31 -0.44 -38.05
C VAL A 103 22.07 -1.67 -38.92
N ASP A 104 21.36 -2.66 -38.39
CA ASP A 104 20.98 -3.88 -39.13
C ASP A 104 19.46 -3.99 -39.24
N THR A 105 18.98 -4.42 -40.41
CA THR A 105 17.61 -4.76 -40.84
C THR A 105 16.73 -5.45 -39.78
N SER A 106 17.36 -6.07 -38.77
CA SER A 106 16.78 -6.62 -37.54
C SER A 106 15.96 -5.61 -36.71
N LEU A 107 16.43 -4.36 -36.61
CA LEU A 107 15.75 -3.32 -35.81
C LEU A 107 14.43 -2.89 -36.46
N GLU A 108 14.42 -2.68 -37.78
CA GLU A 108 13.20 -2.28 -38.51
C GLU A 108 12.11 -3.36 -38.42
N GLN A 109 12.48 -4.64 -38.54
CA GLN A 109 11.56 -5.75 -38.33
C GLN A 109 11.02 -5.80 -36.90
N THR A 110 11.87 -5.47 -35.91
CA THR A 110 11.46 -5.40 -34.50
C THR A 110 10.48 -4.25 -34.26
N TYR A 111 10.71 -3.08 -34.85
CA TYR A 111 9.78 -1.94 -34.78
C TYR A 111 8.45 -2.23 -35.48
N GLN A 112 8.48 -2.85 -36.66
CA GLN A 112 7.25 -3.26 -37.38
C GLN A 112 6.46 -4.30 -36.58
N ARG A 113 7.14 -5.28 -35.97
CA ARG A 113 6.50 -6.27 -35.11
C ARG A 113 5.88 -5.64 -33.87
N HIS A 114 6.59 -4.70 -33.22
CA HIS A 114 6.07 -3.94 -32.09
C HIS A 114 4.79 -3.17 -32.46
N HIS A 115 4.81 -2.46 -33.58
CA HIS A 115 3.65 -1.69 -34.05
C HIS A 115 2.45 -2.61 -34.35
N TRP A 116 2.66 -3.72 -35.07
CA TRP A 116 1.60 -4.68 -35.36
C TRP A 116 0.97 -5.29 -34.09
N LEU A 117 1.81 -5.64 -33.11
CA LEU A 117 1.30 -6.19 -31.85
C LEU A 117 0.52 -5.12 -31.04
N ALA A 118 0.97 -3.87 -31.04
CA ALA A 118 0.26 -2.77 -30.38
C ALA A 118 -1.12 -2.54 -31.03
N ASP A 119 -1.20 -2.57 -32.36
CA ASP A 119 -2.47 -2.46 -33.08
C ASP A 119 -3.40 -3.65 -32.80
N ARG A 120 -2.86 -4.88 -32.73
CA ARG A 120 -3.66 -6.07 -32.38
C ARG A 120 -4.15 -5.99 -30.94
N TYR A 121 -3.32 -5.52 -30.01
CA TYR A 121 -3.71 -5.28 -28.63
C TYR A 121 -4.88 -4.30 -28.54
N GLU A 122 -4.81 -3.16 -29.22
CA GLU A 122 -5.89 -2.17 -29.25
C GLU A 122 -7.19 -2.74 -29.84
N HIS A 123 -7.10 -3.56 -30.89
CA HIS A 123 -8.27 -4.25 -31.45
C HIS A 123 -8.92 -5.20 -30.44
N ILE A 124 -8.14 -6.04 -29.76
CA ILE A 124 -8.66 -6.98 -28.76
C ILE A 124 -9.25 -6.22 -27.57
N MET A 125 -8.60 -5.14 -27.13
CA MET A 125 -9.13 -4.29 -26.07
C MET A 125 -10.48 -3.66 -26.47
N ALA A 126 -10.64 -3.22 -27.71
CA ALA A 126 -11.91 -2.71 -28.23
C ALA A 126 -12.98 -3.81 -28.31
N GLU A 127 -12.61 -5.02 -28.75
CA GLU A 127 -13.50 -6.17 -28.80
C GLU A 127 -13.99 -6.55 -27.40
N ILE A 128 -13.08 -6.69 -26.42
CA ILE A 128 -13.43 -6.98 -25.03
C ILE A 128 -14.39 -5.91 -24.48
N ARG A 129 -14.10 -4.62 -24.72
CA ARG A 129 -14.93 -3.52 -24.22
C ARG A 129 -16.28 -3.38 -24.91
N SER A 130 -16.51 -4.09 -26.01
CA SER A 130 -17.82 -4.17 -26.66
C SER A 130 -18.74 -5.22 -26.04
N LEU A 131 -18.20 -6.08 -25.16
CA LEU A 131 -18.96 -7.13 -24.50
C LEU A 131 -19.74 -6.57 -23.30
N PRO A 132 -21.00 -7.02 -23.09
CA PRO A 132 -21.78 -6.62 -21.93
C PRO A 132 -21.07 -6.96 -20.61
N GLY A 133 -20.88 -5.96 -19.75
CA GLY A 133 -20.19 -6.09 -18.45
C GLY A 133 -18.67 -5.92 -18.51
N PHE A 134 -18.09 -5.67 -19.69
CA PHE A 134 -16.66 -5.41 -19.89
C PHE A 134 -16.36 -4.01 -20.46
N GLU A 135 -17.34 -3.10 -20.47
CA GLU A 135 -17.24 -1.76 -21.09
C GLU A 135 -16.11 -0.91 -20.50
N ASP A 136 -15.84 -1.09 -19.20
CA ASP A 136 -14.76 -0.44 -18.45
C ASP A 136 -13.53 -1.36 -18.25
N PHE A 137 -13.40 -2.45 -19.03
CA PHE A 137 -12.28 -3.40 -18.89
C PHE A 137 -10.92 -2.71 -19.05
N LEU A 138 -10.09 -2.80 -18.01
CA LEU A 138 -8.80 -2.11 -17.85
C LEU A 138 -8.87 -0.60 -18.17
N ARG A 139 -10.02 0.06 -17.95
CA ARG A 139 -10.12 1.52 -17.98
C ARG A 139 -9.86 2.08 -16.58
N PRO A 140 -9.33 3.32 -16.47
CA PRO A 140 -9.29 4.02 -15.20
C PRO A 140 -10.67 4.06 -14.56
N ALA A 141 -10.74 3.80 -13.26
CA ALA A 141 -11.99 3.84 -12.51
C ALA A 141 -12.52 5.27 -12.45
N LYS A 142 -13.82 5.44 -12.72
CA LYS A 142 -14.48 6.74 -12.69
C LYS A 142 -14.77 7.17 -11.26
N ALA A 143 -14.84 8.47 -11.00
CA ALA A 143 -15.15 9.02 -9.68
C ALA A 143 -16.44 8.41 -9.10
N SER A 144 -17.47 8.21 -9.93
CA SER A 144 -18.75 7.59 -9.54
C SER A 144 -18.63 6.15 -9.02
N GLN A 145 -17.58 5.44 -9.42
CA GLN A 145 -17.25 4.11 -8.89
C GLN A 145 -16.38 4.23 -7.65
N LEU A 146 -15.40 5.15 -7.66
CA LEU A 146 -14.43 5.38 -6.59
C LEU A 146 -15.06 5.88 -5.29
N VAL A 147 -16.08 6.74 -5.36
CA VAL A 147 -16.79 7.22 -4.16
C VAL A 147 -17.44 6.08 -3.35
N ARG A 148 -17.75 4.95 -3.99
CA ARG A 148 -18.32 3.76 -3.32
C ARG A 148 -17.32 3.00 -2.45
N ALA A 149 -16.04 3.38 -2.47
CA ALA A 149 -15.03 2.84 -1.58
C ALA A 149 -15.32 3.21 -0.12
N ALA A 150 -15.91 4.39 0.13
CA ALA A 150 -16.25 4.86 1.47
C ALA A 150 -17.51 4.15 1.97
N GLN A 151 -17.33 3.09 2.75
CA GLN A 151 -18.43 2.32 3.37
C GLN A 151 -18.44 2.46 4.89
N GLU A 152 -17.29 2.26 5.54
CA GLU A 152 -17.17 2.26 7.01
C GLU A 152 -16.96 3.66 7.59
N GLY A 153 -16.42 4.58 6.80
CA GLY A 153 -16.08 5.94 7.24
C GLY A 153 -15.56 6.81 6.10
N PRO A 154 -15.31 8.11 6.36
CA PRO A 154 -14.73 9.00 5.38
C PRO A 154 -13.34 8.52 4.93
N ILE A 155 -13.08 8.65 3.62
CA ILE A 155 -11.77 8.42 3.03
C ILE A 155 -11.16 9.76 2.65
N ILE A 156 -9.94 10.01 3.12
CA ILE A 156 -9.23 11.27 2.93
C ILE A 156 -8.05 11.04 2.00
N LEU A 157 -8.16 11.54 0.77
CA LEU A 157 -7.05 11.58 -0.17
C LEU A 157 -6.27 12.87 0.04
N VAL A 158 -4.99 12.77 0.38
CA VAL A 158 -4.13 13.94 0.56
C VAL A 158 -3.26 14.08 -0.68
N ASN A 159 -3.39 15.23 -1.36
CA ASN A 159 -2.58 15.62 -2.50
C ASN A 159 -1.56 16.67 -2.07
N ILE A 160 -0.29 16.38 -2.27
CA ILE A 160 0.81 17.30 -2.00
C ILE A 160 1.51 17.57 -3.33
N SER A 161 1.49 18.81 -3.77
CA SER A 161 2.15 19.28 -4.99
C SER A 161 2.82 20.62 -4.71
N VAL A 162 3.90 20.92 -5.44
CA VAL A 162 4.60 22.21 -5.38
C VAL A 162 3.69 23.41 -5.64
N PHE A 163 2.57 23.21 -6.35
CA PHE A 163 1.60 24.27 -6.62
C PHE A 163 0.61 24.51 -5.48
N ARG A 164 0.22 23.44 -4.77
CA ARG A 164 -0.77 23.47 -3.67
C ARG A 164 -0.88 22.12 -2.97
N CYS A 165 -1.29 22.20 -1.70
CA CYS A 165 -1.58 21.06 -0.84
C CYS A 165 -3.07 21.06 -0.49
N ASP A 166 -3.72 19.91 -0.68
CA ASP A 166 -5.16 19.75 -0.47
C ASP A 166 -5.50 18.35 -0.01
N ALA A 167 -6.66 18.22 0.63
CA ALA A 167 -7.31 16.95 0.84
C ALA A 167 -8.67 16.90 0.12
N LEU A 168 -9.00 15.73 -0.41
CA LEU A 168 -10.32 15.38 -0.93
C LEU A 168 -10.92 14.33 -0.01
N ALA A 169 -12.08 14.64 0.57
CA ALA A 169 -12.83 13.73 1.44
C ALA A 169 -14.00 13.11 0.67
N ILE A 170 -14.05 11.79 0.69
CA ILE A 170 -15.19 10.99 0.23
C ILE A 170 -15.98 10.58 1.47
N ILE A 171 -17.26 10.93 1.52
CA ILE A 171 -18.12 10.64 2.67
C ILE A 171 -19.05 9.48 2.30
N PRO A 172 -19.20 8.46 3.17
CA PRO A 172 -20.11 7.34 2.92
C PRO A 172 -21.52 7.82 2.56
N GLY A 173 -22.10 7.22 1.52
CA GLY A 173 -23.45 7.55 1.04
C GLY A 173 -23.56 8.89 0.28
N SER A 174 -22.46 9.60 0.03
CA SER A 174 -22.45 10.82 -0.78
C SER A 174 -21.71 10.62 -2.10
N ASP A 175 -22.30 11.06 -3.20
CA ASP A 175 -21.62 11.15 -4.50
C ASP A 175 -20.76 12.44 -4.62
N LYS A 176 -20.81 13.32 -3.63
CA LYS A 176 -20.05 14.58 -3.63
C LYS A 176 -18.69 14.39 -2.97
N ILE A 177 -17.66 14.88 -3.64
CA ILE A 177 -16.31 14.96 -3.10
C ILE A 177 -16.15 16.30 -2.40
N LYS A 178 -15.78 16.29 -1.12
CA LYS A 178 -15.56 17.50 -0.34
C LYS A 178 -14.09 17.90 -0.43
N HIS A 179 -13.83 19.12 -0.88
CA HIS A 179 -12.47 19.69 -0.90
C HIS A 179 -12.15 20.32 0.46
N ILE A 180 -10.92 20.07 0.93
CA ILE A 180 -10.37 20.59 2.18
C ILE A 180 -9.00 21.22 1.83
N PRO A 181 -8.87 22.55 1.77
CA PRO A 181 -7.59 23.18 1.50
C PRO A 181 -6.62 22.98 2.68
N LEU A 182 -5.35 22.74 2.39
CA LEU A 182 -4.27 22.63 3.40
C LEU A 182 -3.24 23.75 3.18
N PRO A 183 -3.64 25.03 3.28
CA PRO A 183 -2.82 26.17 2.86
C PRO A 183 -1.60 26.41 3.76
N GLU A 184 -1.65 25.88 4.98
CA GLU A 184 -0.59 26.04 5.97
C GLU A 184 0.54 25.02 5.82
N LEU A 185 0.38 24.01 4.96
CA LEU A 185 1.43 23.05 4.70
C LEU A 185 2.40 23.64 3.67
N GLU A 186 3.55 24.09 4.16
CA GLU A 186 4.58 24.73 3.34
C GLU A 186 5.41 23.69 2.56
N ASP A 187 5.98 24.12 1.44
CA ASP A 187 6.86 23.27 0.64
C ASP A 187 8.09 22.85 1.45
N GLY A 188 8.45 21.56 1.34
CA GLY A 188 9.56 20.98 2.07
C GLY A 188 9.31 20.68 3.56
N GLU A 189 8.22 21.13 4.21
CA GLU A 189 7.94 20.78 5.62
C GLU A 189 7.89 19.26 5.83
N LEU A 190 7.21 18.54 4.93
CA LEU A 190 7.13 17.08 4.98
C LEU A 190 8.46 16.40 4.69
N TYR A 191 9.29 16.99 3.83
CA TYR A 191 10.65 16.50 3.59
C TYR A 191 11.49 16.59 4.86
N HIS A 192 11.48 17.75 5.52
CA HIS A 192 12.16 17.95 6.79
C HIS A 192 11.63 17.01 7.88
N ALA A 193 10.30 16.86 7.99
CA ALA A 193 9.67 15.93 8.92
C ALA A 193 10.13 14.49 8.68
N ARG A 194 10.19 14.05 7.41
CA ARG A 194 10.69 12.72 7.06
C ARG A 194 12.16 12.57 7.40
N THR A 195 13.02 13.52 7.04
CA THR A 195 14.46 13.46 7.35
C THR A 195 14.71 13.43 8.86
N LYS A 196 13.97 14.24 9.63
CA LYS A 196 14.01 14.21 11.10
C LYS A 196 13.57 12.83 11.63
N LEU A 197 12.47 12.27 11.12
CA LEU A 197 11.99 10.95 11.51
C LEU A 197 13.02 9.86 11.21
N GLU A 198 13.59 9.87 10.00
CA GLU A 198 14.61 8.90 9.60
C GLU A 198 15.83 8.99 10.51
N ARG A 199 16.30 10.20 10.82
CA ARG A 199 17.42 10.41 11.75
C ARG A 199 17.09 9.94 13.16
N ALA A 200 15.91 10.26 13.69
CA ALA A 200 15.49 9.81 15.01
C ALA A 200 15.48 8.26 15.10
N LEU A 201 15.02 7.59 14.04
CA LEU A 201 15.00 6.13 13.94
C LEU A 201 16.40 5.52 13.74
N ASP A 202 17.30 6.19 13.01
CA ASP A 202 18.70 5.75 12.82
C ASP A 202 19.53 5.87 14.10
N GLN A 203 19.30 6.93 14.89
CA GLN A 203 20.08 7.19 16.10
C GLN A 203 19.75 6.25 17.28
N GLN A 204 18.59 5.59 17.26
CA GLN A 204 18.17 4.68 18.34
C GLN A 204 18.50 3.20 18.11
N ASP A 205 19.21 2.83 17.01
CA ASP A 205 19.52 1.42 16.68
C ASP A 205 18.27 0.50 16.65
N ILE A 206 17.06 1.10 16.54
CA ILE A 206 15.77 0.40 16.42
C ILE A 206 15.71 -0.41 15.12
N ARG A 207 16.64 -0.15 14.19
CA ARG A 207 16.65 -0.75 12.86
C ARG A 207 17.14 -2.20 12.83
N GLU A 208 18.00 -2.67 13.73
CA GLU A 208 18.55 -4.04 13.63
C GLU A 208 18.74 -4.71 14.99
N ARG A 209 17.73 -5.43 15.48
CA ARG A 209 17.95 -6.48 16.49
C ARG A 209 18.58 -7.73 15.84
N GLY A 210 19.67 -7.59 15.10
CA GLY A 210 20.13 -8.68 14.22
C GLY A 210 21.62 -8.83 13.94
N LEU A 211 22.42 -7.75 13.95
CA LEU A 211 23.85 -7.88 13.59
C LEU A 211 24.77 -7.73 14.81
N PHE A 212 25.57 -8.75 15.02
CA PHE A 212 26.41 -8.99 16.19
C PHE A 212 27.38 -7.83 16.53
N HIS A 213 27.41 -7.47 17.81
CA HIS A 213 28.60 -7.09 18.61
C HIS A 213 29.37 -5.77 18.41
N LEU A 214 28.80 -4.70 17.85
CA LEU A 214 29.32 -3.35 18.15
C LEU A 214 28.37 -2.61 19.09
N ARG A 215 28.50 -2.92 20.39
CA ARG A 215 27.92 -2.12 21.49
C ARG A 215 28.41 -0.67 21.37
N ARG A 216 27.65 0.20 20.71
CA ARG A 216 27.45 1.54 21.26
C ARG A 216 26.34 1.42 22.32
N PRO A 217 26.48 2.07 23.48
CA PRO A 217 25.47 1.97 24.52
C PRO A 217 24.13 2.41 23.94
N PHE A 218 23.09 1.61 24.20
CA PHE A 218 21.69 1.99 24.03
C PHE A 218 21.55 3.40 24.60
N LYS A 219 21.47 4.42 23.74
CA LYS A 219 21.21 5.78 24.19
C LYS A 219 19.82 5.75 24.79
N ASP A 220 19.68 6.35 25.97
CA ASP A 220 18.42 6.41 26.67
C ASP A 220 17.36 6.98 25.72
N PRO A 221 16.23 6.28 25.45
CA PRO A 221 15.15 6.85 24.65
C PRO A 221 14.60 8.15 25.22
N ASP A 222 14.92 8.47 26.49
CA ASP A 222 14.67 9.75 27.15
C ASP A 222 15.70 10.86 26.83
N GLU A 223 16.58 10.71 25.83
CA GLU A 223 17.44 11.82 25.37
C GLU A 223 16.54 12.97 24.87
N PRO A 224 16.47 14.11 25.60
CA PRO A 224 15.37 15.07 25.45
C PRO A 224 15.29 15.70 24.06
N ALA A 225 16.40 15.78 23.34
CA ALA A 225 16.46 16.33 21.99
C ALA A 225 15.70 15.46 20.95
N ILE A 226 15.82 14.13 21.01
CA ILE A 226 15.20 13.23 20.02
C ILE A 226 13.69 13.13 20.26
N ARG A 227 13.29 13.09 21.54
CA ARG A 227 11.88 13.10 21.93
C ARG A 227 11.18 14.37 21.44
N CYS A 228 11.83 15.53 21.60
CA CYS A 228 11.31 16.80 21.08
C CYS A 228 11.11 16.75 19.56
N GLU A 229 12.05 16.18 18.80
CA GLU A 229 11.93 16.12 17.33
C GLU A 229 10.76 15.25 16.85
N PHE A 230 10.51 14.12 17.52
CA PHE A 230 9.36 13.28 17.17
C PHE A 230 8.04 13.96 17.54
N GLU A 231 7.97 14.60 18.71
CA GLU A 231 6.82 15.37 19.16
C GLU A 231 6.53 16.57 18.22
N GLU A 232 7.57 17.27 17.73
CA GLU A 232 7.46 18.32 16.70
C GLU A 232 6.84 17.80 15.40
N ILE A 233 7.23 16.61 14.94
CA ILE A 233 6.65 15.99 13.73
C ILE A 233 5.16 15.70 13.96
N LEU A 234 4.80 15.16 15.11
CA LEU A 234 3.41 14.83 15.44
C LEU A 234 2.54 16.09 15.59
N GLU A 235 3.09 17.18 16.12
CA GLU A 235 2.41 18.47 16.21
C GLU A 235 2.21 19.09 14.82
N LEU A 236 3.23 19.08 13.97
CA LEU A 236 3.14 19.54 12.58
C LEU A 236 2.05 18.78 11.80
N LEU A 237 2.06 17.46 11.84
CA LEU A 237 1.06 16.62 11.14
C LEU A 237 -0.36 16.90 11.65
N TRP A 238 -0.50 17.19 12.94
CA TRP A 238 -1.78 17.54 13.54
C TRP A 238 -2.28 18.88 13.03
N GLU A 239 -1.47 19.93 13.15
CA GLU A 239 -1.86 21.30 12.80
C GLU A 239 -2.12 21.46 11.30
N ARG A 240 -1.24 20.89 10.47
CA ARG A 240 -1.27 21.11 9.02
C ARG A 240 -2.23 20.20 8.27
N ILE A 241 -2.54 19.01 8.80
CA ILE A 241 -3.30 17.98 8.06
C ILE A 241 -4.49 17.48 8.86
N ALA A 242 -4.27 16.86 10.03
CA ALA A 242 -5.36 16.18 10.72
C ALA A 242 -6.42 17.14 11.27
N TYR A 243 -6.01 18.24 11.89
CA TYR A 243 -6.94 19.21 12.46
C TYR A 243 -7.83 19.87 11.39
N PRO A 244 -7.31 20.39 10.26
CA PRO A 244 -8.16 20.91 9.17
C PRO A 244 -9.16 19.87 8.65
N VAL A 245 -8.73 18.61 8.52
CA VAL A 245 -9.59 17.51 8.05
C VAL A 245 -10.69 17.20 9.06
N LEU A 246 -10.35 16.93 10.32
CA LEU A 246 -11.31 16.58 11.36
C LEU A 246 -12.26 17.75 11.67
N SER A 247 -11.77 18.99 11.67
CA SER A 247 -12.58 20.19 11.88
C SER A 247 -13.60 20.37 10.75
N THR A 248 -13.15 20.24 9.50
CA THR A 248 -14.02 20.37 8.32
C THR A 248 -15.07 19.26 8.24
N LEU A 249 -14.77 18.07 8.73
CA LEU A 249 -15.70 16.93 8.79
C LEU A 249 -16.51 16.88 10.09
N GLU A 250 -16.31 17.84 10.99
CA GLU A 250 -16.95 17.90 12.31
C GLU A 250 -16.70 16.68 13.21
N LEU A 251 -15.53 16.04 13.05
CA LEU A 251 -15.11 14.84 13.79
C LEU A 251 -14.38 15.14 15.11
N LEU A 252 -14.14 16.41 15.44
CA LEU A 252 -13.50 16.83 16.70
C LEU A 252 -14.42 16.76 17.93
N LYS A 253 -15.67 16.35 17.76
CA LYS A 253 -16.66 16.28 18.83
C LYS A 253 -16.49 14.95 19.56
N SER A 254 -16.35 14.99 20.89
CA SER A 254 -16.40 13.79 21.74
C SER A 254 -17.76 13.10 21.55
N SER A 255 -17.81 12.04 20.77
CA SER A 255 -18.97 11.15 20.74
C SER A 255 -18.96 10.32 22.03
N GLU A 256 -20.07 10.31 22.77
CA GLU A 256 -20.30 9.25 23.76
C GLU A 256 -20.44 7.92 22.99
N GLY A 257 -19.34 7.19 22.82
CA GLY A 257 -19.31 5.94 22.04
C GLY A 257 -17.94 5.68 21.42
N ASP A 258 -17.88 4.62 20.59
CA ASP A 258 -16.66 4.30 19.84
C ASP A 258 -16.37 5.41 18.82
N PRO A 259 -15.10 5.85 18.70
CA PRO A 259 -14.74 6.89 17.75
C PRO A 259 -14.99 6.41 16.31
N PRO A 260 -15.47 7.30 15.42
CA PRO A 260 -15.70 6.94 14.03
C PRO A 260 -14.41 6.53 13.32
N HIS A 261 -14.53 5.67 12.32
CA HIS A 261 -13.41 5.24 11.49
C HIS A 261 -13.10 6.27 10.40
N LEU A 262 -11.82 6.49 10.12
CA LEU A 262 -11.34 7.36 9.06
C LEU A 262 -10.17 6.68 8.34
N THR A 263 -10.22 6.68 7.01
CA THR A 263 -9.18 6.05 6.19
C THR A 263 -8.36 7.08 5.43
N TRP A 264 -7.05 7.06 5.61
CA TRP A 264 -6.08 7.91 4.93
C TRP A 264 -5.60 7.26 3.63
N CYS A 265 -5.69 8.00 2.54
CA CYS A 265 -5.10 7.65 1.24
C CYS A 265 -4.01 8.69 0.93
N THR A 266 -2.84 8.50 1.54
CA THR A 266 -1.69 9.44 1.47
C THR A 266 -0.79 9.16 0.29
N THR A 267 -0.05 10.16 -0.20
CA THR A 267 0.95 10.02 -1.27
C THR A 267 2.35 10.39 -0.79
N GLY A 268 3.36 9.89 -1.51
CA GLY A 268 4.75 10.31 -1.36
C GLY A 268 5.28 10.23 0.07
N LEU A 269 5.90 11.32 0.54
CA LEU A 269 6.53 11.38 1.85
C LEU A 269 5.55 11.15 3.01
N LEU A 270 4.28 11.52 2.82
CA LEU A 270 3.25 11.42 3.85
C LEU A 270 2.88 9.99 4.20
N SER A 271 3.04 9.04 3.27
CA SER A 271 2.79 7.61 3.52
C SER A 271 3.68 7.04 4.62
N MET A 272 4.83 7.66 4.88
CA MET A 272 5.79 7.25 5.91
C MET A 272 5.70 8.06 7.21
N LEU A 273 4.75 8.99 7.29
CA LEU A 273 4.57 9.84 8.47
C LEU A 273 3.37 9.34 9.30
N PRO A 274 3.50 9.30 10.64
CA PRO A 274 2.52 8.66 11.51
C PRO A 274 1.27 9.53 11.77
N LEU A 275 0.47 9.79 10.73
CA LEU A 275 -0.77 10.58 10.86
C LEU A 275 -1.69 10.06 11.97
N HIS A 276 -1.80 8.75 12.14
CA HIS A 276 -2.62 8.10 13.18
C HIS A 276 -2.18 8.39 14.62
N ALA A 277 -0.99 8.97 14.82
CA ALA A 277 -0.45 9.34 16.12
C ALA A 277 -0.23 10.86 16.26
N CYS A 278 -0.64 11.67 15.27
CA CYS A 278 -0.41 13.11 15.35
C CYS A 278 -1.24 13.74 16.49
N GLY A 279 -0.69 14.78 17.09
CA GLY A 279 -1.32 15.49 18.20
C GLY A 279 -0.35 16.31 19.03
N TYR A 280 -0.88 16.94 20.07
CA TYR A 280 -0.08 17.70 21.02
C TYR A 280 0.35 16.82 22.19
N TYR A 281 1.66 16.68 22.38
CA TYR A 281 2.26 15.85 23.44
C TYR A 281 2.97 16.66 24.52
N THR A 282 3.40 17.89 24.21
CA THR A 282 4.29 18.70 25.05
C THR A 282 3.65 19.96 25.62
N ARG A 283 2.37 20.22 25.31
CA ARG A 283 1.67 21.43 25.79
C ARG A 283 1.56 21.42 27.32
N LYS A 284 1.89 22.56 27.94
CA LYS A 284 1.93 22.74 29.40
C LYS A 284 0.56 22.55 30.05
N ASP A 285 -0.51 22.91 29.35
CA ASP A 285 -1.87 22.65 29.77
C ASP A 285 -2.30 21.24 29.33
N LYS A 286 -2.52 20.36 30.30
CA LYS A 286 -2.94 18.97 30.05
C LYS A 286 -4.31 18.87 29.36
N ASN A 287 -5.19 19.86 29.56
CA ASN A 287 -6.50 19.90 28.91
C ASN A 287 -6.41 20.31 27.43
N SER A 288 -5.24 20.82 27.00
CA SER A 288 -4.94 21.15 25.61
C SER A 288 -4.22 20.01 24.86
N LEU A 289 -3.97 18.88 25.51
CA LEU A 289 -3.44 17.68 24.84
C LEU A 289 -4.57 17.02 24.07
N THR A 290 -4.46 17.01 22.74
CA THR A 290 -5.39 16.32 21.86
C THR A 290 -4.59 15.51 20.85
N ARG A 291 -5.01 14.28 20.63
CA ARG A 291 -4.41 13.36 19.67
C ARG A 291 -5.48 12.84 18.75
N ILE A 292 -5.11 12.52 17.52
CA ILE A 292 -6.09 12.10 16.53
C ILE A 292 -6.88 10.85 16.95
N PHE A 293 -6.24 9.92 17.66
CA PHE A 293 -6.87 8.71 18.14
C PHE A 293 -7.85 8.94 19.30
N ASP A 294 -7.89 10.15 19.87
CA ASP A 294 -8.94 10.55 20.81
C ASP A 294 -10.26 10.84 20.07
N HIS A 295 -10.23 11.04 18.75
CA HIS A 295 -11.36 11.47 17.91
C HIS A 295 -11.77 10.44 16.86
N VAL A 296 -10.81 9.73 16.25
CA VAL A 296 -11.07 8.80 15.14
C VAL A 296 -10.18 7.57 15.21
N VAL A 297 -10.70 6.43 14.75
CA VAL A 297 -9.86 5.25 14.45
C VAL A 297 -9.28 5.43 13.05
N SER A 298 -7.95 5.54 12.95
CA SER A 298 -7.27 5.73 11.66
C SER A 298 -6.92 4.41 10.98
N SER A 299 -7.14 4.32 9.68
CA SER A 299 -6.59 3.27 8.80
C SER A 299 -5.98 3.87 7.54
N TYR A 300 -5.29 3.08 6.74
CA TYR A 300 -4.60 3.54 5.54
C TYR A 300 -4.95 2.65 4.35
N THR A 301 -5.03 3.26 3.18
CA THR A 301 -5.15 2.52 1.91
C THR A 301 -4.16 3.04 0.86
N PRO A 302 -3.54 2.16 0.06
CA PRO A 302 -2.69 2.59 -1.04
C PRO A 302 -3.49 3.12 -2.24
N THR A 303 -4.72 2.68 -2.44
CA THR A 303 -5.61 3.19 -3.52
C THR A 303 -7.07 3.00 -3.13
N LEU A 304 -7.99 3.70 -3.78
CA LEU A 304 -9.42 3.46 -3.61
C LEU A 304 -9.85 2.12 -4.21
N GLY A 305 -9.20 1.69 -5.30
CA GLY A 305 -9.39 0.37 -5.91
C GLY A 305 -9.08 -0.77 -4.94
N ALA A 306 -8.05 -0.64 -4.10
CA ALA A 306 -7.73 -1.64 -3.07
C ALA A 306 -8.88 -1.79 -2.05
N LEU A 307 -9.48 -0.69 -1.61
CA LEU A 307 -10.65 -0.71 -0.73
C LEU A 307 -11.89 -1.28 -1.44
N LEU A 308 -12.14 -0.90 -2.70
CA LEU A 308 -13.25 -1.46 -3.47
C LEU A 308 -13.16 -2.99 -3.60
N LEU A 309 -11.94 -3.52 -3.78
CA LEU A 309 -11.71 -4.96 -3.81
C LEU A 309 -11.95 -5.59 -2.44
N ALA A 310 -11.44 -5.00 -1.36
CA ALA A 310 -11.65 -5.48 0.01
C ALA A 310 -13.14 -5.49 0.39
N ASN A 311 -13.88 -4.43 0.08
CA ASN A 311 -15.31 -4.32 0.37
C ASN A 311 -16.15 -5.39 -0.34
N ARG A 312 -15.76 -5.78 -1.57
CA ARG A 312 -16.44 -6.88 -2.31
C ARG A 312 -16.20 -8.24 -1.67
N GLN A 313 -15.06 -8.43 -1.02
CA GLN A 313 -14.71 -9.69 -0.35
C GLN A 313 -15.36 -9.77 1.04
N ALA A 314 -15.54 -8.63 1.71
CA ALA A 314 -16.16 -8.56 3.03
C ALA A 314 -17.63 -9.04 3.04
N SER A 315 -18.37 -8.82 1.94
CA SER A 315 -19.80 -9.15 1.83
C SER A 315 -20.15 -10.64 1.90
N ASP A 316 -19.18 -11.55 1.75
CA ASP A 316 -19.40 -13.01 1.78
C ASP A 316 -18.97 -13.69 3.10
N SER A 317 -18.49 -12.93 4.08
CA SER A 317 -17.93 -13.52 5.31
C SER A 317 -19.01 -13.90 6.34
N SER A 318 -19.38 -15.20 6.37
CA SER A 318 -20.16 -15.80 7.45
C SER A 318 -19.25 -16.51 8.47
N VAL A 319 -19.36 -16.06 9.72
CA VAL A 319 -19.32 -16.83 10.99
C VAL A 319 -18.09 -17.71 11.25
N CYS A 320 -17.11 -17.06 11.90
CA CYS A 320 -16.06 -17.59 12.79
C CYS A 320 -14.68 -17.86 12.15
N PRO A 321 -13.70 -16.97 12.38
CA PRO A 321 -12.40 -17.06 11.73
C PRO A 321 -11.55 -18.20 12.30
N SER A 322 -10.83 -18.85 11.40
CA SER A 322 -9.68 -19.69 11.70
C SER A 322 -8.41 -18.83 11.73
N ILE A 323 -7.63 -18.97 12.80
CA ILE A 323 -6.44 -18.16 13.05
C ILE A 323 -5.23 -19.09 13.07
N VAL A 324 -4.22 -18.80 12.25
CA VAL A 324 -2.89 -19.37 12.38
C VAL A 324 -1.95 -18.36 13.03
N ALA A 325 -1.32 -18.74 14.15
CA ALA A 325 -0.28 -17.94 14.80
C ALA A 325 1.09 -18.58 14.62
N ILE A 326 2.00 -17.84 14.01
CA ILE A 326 3.35 -18.25 13.63
C ILE A 326 4.33 -17.56 14.56
N GLY A 327 5.10 -18.34 15.31
CA GLY A 327 6.07 -17.82 16.27
C GLY A 327 7.47 -18.35 16.02
N GLN A 328 8.40 -17.48 15.66
CA GLN A 328 9.80 -17.87 15.50
C GLN A 328 10.65 -17.24 16.61
N LYS A 329 10.64 -17.91 17.78
CA LYS A 329 11.45 -17.47 18.93
C LYS A 329 12.93 -17.59 18.60
N ASP A 330 13.35 -18.78 18.15
CA ASP A 330 14.76 -19.11 17.94
C ASP A 330 15.02 -19.21 16.43
N THR A 331 15.33 -18.06 15.82
CA THR A 331 15.63 -17.95 14.37
C THR A 331 17.12 -18.21 14.12
N PRO A 332 17.50 -19.15 13.24
CA PRO A 332 18.91 -19.37 12.90
C PRO A 332 19.62 -18.10 12.43
N GLY A 333 20.76 -17.77 13.05
CA GLY A 333 21.56 -16.59 12.71
C GLY A 333 21.03 -15.24 13.22
N GLN A 334 19.94 -15.22 14.00
CA GLN A 334 19.36 -14.00 14.56
C GLN A 334 19.25 -14.08 16.10
N SER A 335 18.93 -12.94 16.72
CA SER A 335 18.69 -12.88 18.17
C SER A 335 17.39 -13.59 18.59
N SER A 336 17.34 -14.17 19.78
CA SER A 336 16.13 -14.87 20.28
C SER A 336 15.03 -13.87 20.65
N LEU A 337 13.78 -14.21 20.32
CA LEU A 337 12.57 -13.41 20.61
C LEU A 337 11.67 -14.13 21.63
N PRO A 338 12.04 -14.25 22.92
CA PRO A 338 11.31 -15.07 23.90
C PRO A 338 9.87 -14.61 24.16
N GLN A 339 9.56 -13.33 23.91
CA GLN A 339 8.22 -12.77 24.15
C GLN A 339 7.18 -13.23 23.12
N THR A 340 7.59 -13.73 21.96
CA THR A 340 6.66 -14.30 20.97
C THR A 340 5.89 -15.49 21.55
N VAL A 341 6.50 -16.24 22.46
CA VAL A 341 5.84 -17.35 23.17
C VAL A 341 4.71 -16.84 24.08
N ALA A 342 4.92 -15.72 24.77
CA ALA A 342 3.91 -15.12 25.63
C ALA A 342 2.76 -14.50 24.81
N GLU A 343 3.11 -13.82 23.71
CA GLU A 343 2.17 -13.27 22.74
C GLU A 343 1.22 -14.33 22.16
N LEU A 344 1.78 -15.43 21.62
CA LEU A 344 1.00 -16.53 21.06
C LEU A 344 0.09 -17.20 22.10
N LYS A 345 0.58 -17.40 23.34
CA LYS A 345 -0.23 -17.91 24.44
C LYS A 345 -1.41 -17.00 24.76
N CYS A 346 -1.21 -15.69 24.72
CA CYS A 346 -2.30 -14.73 24.91
C CYS A 346 -3.34 -14.90 23.82
N ILE A 347 -2.93 -14.95 22.54
CA ILE A 347 -3.85 -15.13 21.40
C ILE A 347 -4.65 -16.42 21.58
N GLN A 348 -3.98 -17.55 21.82
CA GLN A 348 -4.63 -18.84 22.04
C GLN A 348 -5.67 -18.78 23.17
N ALA A 349 -5.33 -18.12 24.30
CA ALA A 349 -6.25 -17.97 25.41
C ALA A 349 -7.50 -17.16 25.04
N ARG A 350 -7.38 -16.10 24.23
CA ARG A 350 -8.54 -15.30 23.79
C ARG A 350 -9.41 -16.08 22.80
N VAL A 351 -8.78 -16.78 21.85
CA VAL A 351 -9.50 -17.61 20.87
C VAL A 351 -10.25 -18.75 21.56
N SER A 352 -9.66 -19.37 22.59
CA SER A 352 -10.29 -20.45 23.34
C SER A 352 -11.56 -20.01 24.10
N LEU A 353 -11.71 -18.71 24.39
CA LEU A 353 -12.94 -18.16 24.96
C LEU A 353 -14.07 -18.06 23.92
N GLN A 354 -13.73 -18.02 22.63
CA GLN A 354 -14.67 -17.99 21.52
C GLN A 354 -14.89 -19.42 21.00
N LYS A 355 -16.02 -20.04 21.37
CA LYS A 355 -16.31 -21.47 21.09
C LYS A 355 -16.29 -21.88 19.61
N THR A 356 -16.32 -20.91 18.71
CA THR A 356 -16.52 -21.12 17.28
C THR A 356 -15.27 -20.81 16.45
N ALA A 357 -14.29 -20.08 17.00
CA ALA A 357 -13.05 -19.75 16.31
C ALA A 357 -12.05 -20.92 16.41
N LYS A 358 -11.30 -21.16 15.34
CA LYS A 358 -10.26 -22.21 15.30
C LYS A 358 -8.89 -21.58 15.50
N PHE A 359 -8.00 -22.29 16.19
CA PHE A 359 -6.63 -21.84 16.43
C PHE A 359 -5.63 -22.90 15.99
N MET A 360 -4.68 -22.49 15.15
CA MET A 360 -3.52 -23.26 14.74
C MET A 360 -2.26 -22.51 15.16
N GLN A 361 -1.23 -23.25 15.56
CA GLN A 361 0.04 -22.66 15.95
C GLN A 361 1.20 -23.38 15.24
N ILE A 362 2.12 -22.60 14.69
CA ILE A 362 3.34 -23.08 14.05
C ILE A 362 4.53 -22.36 14.71
N ILE A 363 5.45 -23.10 15.30
CA ILE A 363 6.57 -22.51 16.05
C ILE A 363 7.92 -23.14 15.73
N ASN A 364 8.97 -22.32 15.82
CA ASN A 364 10.38 -22.74 15.75
C ASN A 364 10.64 -23.70 14.57
N GLU A 365 11.19 -24.89 14.82
CA GLU A 365 11.52 -25.89 13.80
C GLU A 365 10.36 -26.27 12.86
N HIS A 366 9.11 -26.07 13.28
CA HIS A 366 7.93 -26.32 12.46
C HIS A 366 7.54 -25.13 11.57
N SER A 367 8.07 -23.94 11.82
CA SER A 367 7.83 -22.76 10.97
C SER A 367 8.73 -22.81 9.75
N THR A 368 8.44 -23.74 8.84
CA THR A 368 9.07 -23.76 7.52
C THR A 368 8.25 -22.91 6.56
N ARG A 369 8.89 -22.39 5.51
CA ARG A 369 8.23 -21.59 4.46
C ARG A 369 7.00 -22.28 3.88
N GLU A 370 7.12 -23.56 3.55
CA GLU A 370 5.99 -24.32 2.98
C GLU A 370 4.85 -24.54 3.99
N ALA A 371 5.17 -24.92 5.23
CA ALA A 371 4.16 -25.12 6.27
C ALA A 371 3.40 -23.82 6.60
N VAL A 372 4.11 -22.69 6.62
CA VAL A 372 3.50 -21.37 6.80
C VAL A 372 2.58 -21.00 5.63
N LEU A 373 3.01 -21.21 4.39
CA LEU A 373 2.19 -20.92 3.20
C LEU A 373 0.91 -21.79 3.18
N GLU A 374 1.03 -23.09 3.44
CA GLU A 374 -0.12 -24.01 3.52
C GLU A 374 -1.11 -23.61 4.62
N ALA A 375 -0.59 -23.18 5.78
CA ALA A 375 -1.44 -22.71 6.87
C ALA A 375 -2.12 -21.38 6.53
N MET A 376 -1.44 -20.46 5.85
CA MET A 376 -2.04 -19.22 5.34
C MET A 376 -3.11 -19.50 4.28
N GLU A 377 -2.97 -20.55 3.47
CA GLU A 377 -3.98 -20.97 2.47
C GLU A 377 -5.24 -21.54 3.13
N THR A 378 -5.10 -22.22 4.27
CA THR A 378 -6.22 -22.94 4.93
C THR A 378 -6.88 -22.15 6.06
N ASN A 379 -6.24 -21.08 6.56
CA ASN A 379 -6.77 -20.24 7.64
C ASN A 379 -7.18 -18.85 7.13
N ASP A 380 -8.12 -18.22 7.82
CA ASP A 380 -8.66 -16.90 7.43
C ASP A 380 -7.73 -15.78 7.87
N TRP A 381 -7.17 -15.91 9.08
CA TRP A 381 -6.31 -14.91 9.71
C TRP A 381 -4.93 -15.47 9.99
N VAL A 382 -3.91 -14.64 9.81
CA VAL A 382 -2.51 -14.97 10.11
C VAL A 382 -1.94 -13.96 11.11
N HIS A 383 -1.25 -14.48 12.12
CA HIS A 383 -0.44 -13.68 13.04
C HIS A 383 1.01 -14.12 12.92
N LEU A 384 1.90 -13.20 12.52
CA LEU A 384 3.34 -13.45 12.34
C LEU A 384 4.12 -12.76 13.45
N ALA A 385 4.72 -13.54 14.34
CA ALA A 385 5.60 -13.08 15.42
C ALA A 385 7.03 -13.60 15.20
N CYS A 386 7.82 -12.87 14.42
CA CYS A 386 9.14 -13.28 13.97
C CYS A 386 10.02 -12.06 13.61
N HIS A 387 11.26 -12.31 13.20
CA HIS A 387 12.07 -11.28 12.56
C HIS A 387 11.58 -11.02 11.13
N ALA A 388 11.68 -9.79 10.68
CA ALA A 388 11.43 -9.43 9.30
C ALA A 388 12.64 -8.71 8.70
N HIS A 389 12.79 -8.84 7.39
CA HIS A 389 13.82 -8.21 6.59
C HIS A 389 13.17 -7.29 5.57
N GLN A 390 13.73 -6.10 5.41
CA GLN A 390 13.36 -5.19 4.34
C GLN A 390 14.58 -4.98 3.43
N ASP A 391 14.43 -5.36 2.18
CA ASP A 391 15.39 -5.07 1.13
C ASP A 391 15.06 -3.68 0.55
N ASN A 392 16.02 -2.75 0.66
CA ASN A 392 15.82 -1.36 0.21
C ASN A 392 15.85 -1.19 -1.31
N THR A 393 16.30 -2.20 -2.05
CA THR A 393 16.47 -2.19 -3.51
C THR A 393 15.35 -2.94 -4.22
N ASN A 394 14.92 -4.08 -3.67
CA ASN A 394 13.88 -4.92 -4.26
C ASN A 394 12.85 -5.33 -3.20
N ALA A 395 11.67 -4.69 -3.24
CA ALA A 395 10.58 -4.96 -2.31
C ALA A 395 10.11 -6.43 -2.31
N ASN A 396 10.30 -7.20 -3.39
CA ASN A 396 9.92 -8.62 -3.43
C ASN A 396 10.87 -9.51 -2.60
N GLU A 397 12.10 -9.06 -2.34
CA GLU A 397 13.09 -9.77 -1.51
C GLU A 397 12.96 -9.43 -0.02
N SER A 398 12.09 -8.48 0.34
CA SER A 398 11.67 -8.27 1.73
C SER A 398 10.84 -9.47 2.21
N GLY A 399 10.82 -9.76 3.51
CA GLY A 399 10.10 -10.93 4.01
C GLY A 399 10.22 -11.21 5.50
N PHE A 400 9.80 -12.40 5.90
CA PHE A 400 9.78 -12.86 7.29
C PHE A 400 10.77 -14.01 7.47
N PHE A 401 11.63 -13.94 8.47
CA PHE A 401 12.54 -15.04 8.79
C PHE A 401 11.79 -16.15 9.51
N LEU A 402 11.87 -17.33 8.91
CA LEU A 402 11.33 -18.59 9.39
C LEU A 402 12.50 -19.55 9.69
N HIS A 403 12.20 -20.78 10.09
CA HIS A 403 13.24 -21.74 10.46
C HIS A 403 14.19 -22.10 9.31
N ASP A 404 13.66 -22.29 8.10
CA ASP A 404 14.41 -22.71 6.92
C ASP A 404 14.84 -21.56 5.99
N GLY A 405 14.68 -20.30 6.44
CA GLY A 405 15.13 -19.12 5.72
C GLY A 405 14.07 -18.02 5.63
N LEU A 406 14.24 -17.11 4.66
CA LEU A 406 13.36 -15.96 4.45
C LEU A 406 12.13 -16.37 3.63
N LEU A 407 10.94 -16.15 4.16
CA LEU A 407 9.68 -16.15 3.41
C LEU A 407 9.51 -14.77 2.76
N SER A 408 9.90 -14.64 1.49
CA SER A 408 9.86 -13.36 0.79
C SER A 408 8.44 -12.99 0.35
N ILE A 409 8.18 -11.67 0.23
CA ILE A 409 6.93 -11.15 -0.33
C ILE A 409 6.73 -11.68 -1.76
N GLY A 410 7.81 -11.83 -2.54
CA GLY A 410 7.80 -12.45 -3.85
C GLY A 410 7.23 -13.88 -3.81
N THR A 411 7.67 -14.70 -2.86
CA THR A 411 7.14 -16.06 -2.66
C THR A 411 5.68 -16.06 -2.22
N ILE A 412 5.29 -15.19 -1.27
CA ILE A 412 3.90 -15.08 -0.81
C ILE A 412 2.98 -14.72 -2.00
N ARG A 413 3.41 -13.80 -2.87
CA ARG A 413 2.65 -13.38 -4.06
C ARG A 413 2.44 -14.46 -5.12
N GLN A 414 3.25 -15.53 -5.10
CA GLN A 414 3.09 -16.66 -6.03
C GLN A 414 1.93 -17.58 -5.63
N ARG A 415 1.46 -17.52 -4.37
CA ARG A 415 0.27 -18.24 -3.92
C ARG A 415 -0.97 -17.37 -4.06
N SER A 416 -2.11 -18.01 -4.32
CA SER A 416 -3.40 -17.34 -4.40
C SER A 416 -4.15 -17.54 -3.08
N PHE A 417 -4.20 -16.50 -2.28
CA PHE A 417 -5.02 -16.47 -1.07
C PHE A 417 -6.38 -15.87 -1.41
N LYS A 418 -7.42 -16.71 -1.39
CA LYS A 418 -8.81 -16.29 -1.58
C LYS A 418 -9.49 -16.18 -0.23
N ASP A 419 -10.44 -15.25 -0.13
CA ASP A 419 -11.36 -15.11 1.01
C ASP A 419 -10.65 -15.05 2.36
N LYS A 420 -9.57 -14.24 2.44
CA LYS A 420 -8.81 -14.01 3.67
C LYS A 420 -9.34 -12.80 4.45
N GLY A 421 -9.13 -12.84 5.76
CA GLY A 421 -9.54 -11.78 6.67
C GLY A 421 -8.38 -10.84 7.04
N LEU A 422 -7.54 -11.25 7.98
CA LEU A 422 -6.57 -10.37 8.65
C LEU A 422 -5.16 -10.96 8.64
N ALA A 423 -4.17 -10.12 8.33
CA ALA A 423 -2.77 -10.41 8.61
C ALA A 423 -2.26 -9.44 9.68
N PHE A 424 -1.88 -9.96 10.85
CA PHE A 424 -1.21 -9.20 11.90
C PHE A 424 0.29 -9.49 11.88
N LEU A 425 1.10 -8.45 11.72
CA LEU A 425 2.54 -8.56 11.51
C LEU A 425 3.30 -8.01 12.73
N SER A 426 3.49 -8.86 13.74
CA SER A 426 4.32 -8.59 14.93
C SER A 426 5.80 -8.80 14.60
N ALA A 427 6.30 -8.03 13.63
CA ALA A 427 7.69 -8.11 13.17
C ALA A 427 8.24 -6.71 12.86
N CYS A 428 9.57 -6.56 12.89
CA CYS A 428 10.22 -5.26 12.72
C CYS A 428 10.07 -4.76 11.27
N GLN A 429 9.93 -3.44 11.08
CA GLN A 429 9.94 -2.77 9.77
C GLN A 429 8.87 -3.25 8.76
N THR A 430 7.77 -3.84 9.22
CA THR A 430 6.72 -4.44 8.36
C THR A 430 5.87 -3.44 7.58
N ALA A 431 5.92 -2.14 7.95
CA ALA A 431 5.19 -1.05 7.30
C ALA A 431 6.12 0.06 6.78
N LYS A 432 7.38 -0.28 6.50
CA LYS A 432 8.37 0.67 5.96
C LYS A 432 8.38 0.57 4.42
N GLU A 433 8.30 1.69 3.71
CA GLU A 433 8.51 1.73 2.26
C GLU A 433 10.02 1.69 1.93
N THR A 434 10.34 1.19 0.74
CA THR A 434 11.70 1.20 0.20
C THR A 434 12.14 2.65 -0.07
N LYS A 435 13.40 2.98 0.26
CA LYS A 435 14.01 4.26 -0.10
C LYS A 435 14.09 4.32 -1.63
N LYS A 436 13.32 5.22 -2.26
CA LYS A 436 13.55 5.60 -3.66
C LYS A 436 14.41 6.85 -3.69
#